data_AF-A0A7C7YK62-F1
#
_entry.id   AF-A0A7C7YK62-F1
#
_cell.length_a   1.000
_cell.length_b   1.000
_cell.length_c   1.000
_cell.angle_alpha   90.00
_cell.angle_beta   90.00
_cell.angle_gamma   90.00
#
_symmetry.space_group_name_H-M   'P 1'
#
loop_
_entity.id
_entity.type
_entity.pdbx_description
1 polymer ?
#
loop_
_entity_poly.entity_id
_entity_poly.type
_entity_poly.pdbx_seq_one_letter_code
_entity_poly.pdbx_strand_id
1 'polypeptide(L)'
;MSPSPWRQRKPVYPVRTQARYLHVRGLAFPLKNGTRESPTEGQGPDSGHRLAVPRLPEGSGSGYTVLFAWVLAATIGYFALGGFLTRLLEGYDRTSESGISILLTAGAIAIGLGLTFRWAREKKPGAAPSDSSPRRRFLLGVLGAGGGVAATSIAALARTSDWLTVSGKHIFLVRPPYQADTALNEWAGSAVGAYRRLGRTEARISDISLGSGSGTGGRQTVEVAREAIERGINYFDTAPDYSGTDSEKRLGEAMLGVRDRMFLATKFCRPTGHLHPGHSVQEYMTAVDESLRRLQTDWVDLVHIHSCDSVERLMDENAHEAFDRLKQAGKVRFLGVSTHTPNLEEVANHAIQSDRFDVMMLAYHYGAWPSIGDIIDRAAEKDIGVVAMKTLRGAMHQGLMWSRPDREAYTQAAFKWVLSNPSVSGLVISIWESAQLDEFLYASGQAAASQDVARLKRYEALTAQEHCRPHCGACLDQCPEQLPIHDILRYRMYFEHYGAQKEAMRLYSELESKADVCLSCSAPCTNACPYGIPIPQQTRDTHDLLSMQSRA
;
A
#
# COMPACT_ATOMS: atom_id res chain seq x y z
N MET A 1 14.84 -31.71 -22.41
CA MET A 1 15.02 -30.33 -21.90
C MET A 1 16.42 -30.21 -21.32
N SER A 2 17.33 -29.56 -22.03
CA SER A 2 18.70 -29.31 -21.54
C SER A 2 18.70 -28.05 -20.67
N PRO A 3 19.34 -28.04 -19.49
CA PRO A 3 19.37 -26.84 -18.65
C PRO A 3 20.17 -25.72 -19.32
N SER A 4 19.64 -24.50 -19.16
CA SER A 4 20.21 -23.24 -19.64
C SER A 4 21.70 -23.06 -19.22
N PRO A 5 22.54 -22.40 -20.04
CA PRO A 5 24.01 -22.37 -19.88
C PRO A 5 24.53 -21.64 -18.63
N TRP A 6 23.67 -21.00 -17.85
CA TRP A 6 24.04 -20.16 -16.71
C TRP A 6 24.39 -20.93 -15.43
N ARG A 7 24.33 -22.27 -15.45
CA ARG A 7 24.59 -23.13 -14.27
C ARG A 7 26.04 -23.21 -13.77
N GLN A 8 27.02 -22.57 -14.40
CA GLN A 8 28.43 -22.90 -14.16
C GLN A 8 29.29 -21.89 -13.38
N ARG A 9 28.73 -20.88 -12.70
CA ARG A 9 29.56 -20.00 -11.84
C ARG A 9 28.89 -19.74 -10.49
N LYS A 10 29.15 -20.63 -9.53
CA LYS A 10 29.01 -20.32 -8.09
C LYS A 10 30.35 -19.79 -7.59
N PRO A 11 30.46 -18.53 -7.14
CA PRO A 11 31.56 -18.13 -6.28
C PRO A 11 31.33 -18.72 -4.88
N VAL A 12 32.28 -19.54 -4.42
CA VAL A 12 32.36 -19.99 -3.03
C VAL A 12 32.91 -18.84 -2.20
N TYR A 13 32.05 -18.16 -1.44
CA TYR A 13 32.49 -17.18 -0.45
C TYR A 13 32.79 -17.87 0.88
N PRO A 14 33.96 -17.63 1.50
CA PRO A 14 34.27 -18.17 2.82
C PRO A 14 33.44 -17.44 3.88
N VAL A 15 32.63 -18.20 4.62
CA VAL A 15 31.96 -17.74 5.84
C VAL A 15 33.03 -17.47 6.90
N ARG A 16 33.38 -16.19 7.09
CA ARG A 16 34.13 -15.73 8.27
C ARG A 16 33.15 -15.22 9.31
N THR A 17 32.88 -16.07 10.30
CA THR A 17 32.28 -15.67 11.58
C THR A 17 33.31 -14.88 12.38
N GLN A 18 33.13 -13.57 12.48
CA GLN A 18 33.74 -12.77 13.55
C GLN A 18 32.64 -11.99 14.27
N ALA A 19 32.27 -12.49 15.44
CA ALA A 19 31.56 -11.72 16.44
C ALA A 19 32.48 -10.60 16.94
N ARG A 20 32.09 -9.34 16.74
CA ARG A 20 32.68 -8.19 17.43
C ARG A 20 31.58 -7.49 18.23
N TYR A 21 31.68 -7.63 19.54
CA TYR A 21 30.96 -6.85 20.53
C TYR A 21 31.32 -5.37 20.37
N LEU A 22 30.32 -4.52 20.15
CA LEU A 22 30.47 -3.07 20.22
C LEU A 22 30.19 -2.60 21.65
N HIS A 23 31.27 -2.28 22.36
CA HIS A 23 31.24 -1.53 23.62
C HIS A 23 30.80 -0.09 23.35
N VAL A 24 29.67 0.32 23.93
CA VAL A 24 29.29 1.74 24.03
C VAL A 24 29.97 2.32 25.26
N ARG A 25 31.04 3.11 25.06
CA ARG A 25 31.64 3.98 26.07
C ARG A 25 30.93 5.34 26.02
N GLY A 26 30.51 5.80 27.19
CA GLY A 26 29.84 7.07 27.38
C GLY A 26 30.74 8.28 27.10
N LEU A 27 30.11 9.40 26.79
CA LEU A 27 30.71 10.73 26.80
C LEU A 27 29.74 11.70 27.48
N ALA A 28 30.23 12.23 28.59
CA ALA A 28 29.69 13.35 29.33
C ALA A 28 29.93 14.66 28.57
N PHE A 29 29.06 15.65 28.79
CA PHE A 29 29.34 17.06 28.49
C PHE A 29 29.24 17.90 29.78
N PRO A 30 29.94 19.04 29.86
CA PRO A 30 30.72 19.43 31.03
C PRO A 30 30.12 20.60 31.81
N LEU A 31 30.42 20.59 33.11
CA LEU A 31 30.24 21.72 34.02
C LEU A 31 31.31 22.79 33.75
N LYS A 32 30.88 24.03 33.48
CA LYS A 32 31.72 25.23 33.51
C LYS A 32 31.81 25.74 34.95
N ASN A 33 33.03 25.98 35.42
CA ASN A 33 33.35 26.67 36.68
C ASN A 33 34.25 27.89 36.42
N GLY A 34 34.07 28.92 37.25
CA GLY A 34 34.94 30.10 37.40
C GLY A 34 34.36 31.34 36.71
N THR A 35 34.17 32.50 37.35
CA THR A 35 34.99 33.14 38.39
C THR A 35 34.23 34.25 39.14
N ARG A 36 34.56 34.40 40.43
CA ARG A 36 34.66 35.63 41.26
C ARG A 36 33.63 36.77 41.11
N GLU A 37 32.94 37.05 42.22
CA GLU A 37 33.08 38.31 42.97
C GLU A 37 32.48 38.16 44.38
N SER A 38 33.05 38.88 45.35
CA SER A 38 32.68 39.02 46.76
C SER A 38 32.73 40.53 47.08
N PRO A 39 32.39 41.06 48.29
CA PRO A 39 31.78 40.47 49.49
C PRO A 39 30.63 41.33 50.08
N THR A 40 29.94 40.85 51.13
CA THR A 40 29.79 41.57 52.44
C THR A 40 29.10 40.70 53.50
N GLU A 41 29.74 40.66 54.68
CA GLU A 41 29.21 40.63 56.07
C GLU A 41 28.03 39.69 56.44
N GLY A 42 28.02 38.91 57.52
CA GLY A 42 28.87 38.80 58.71
C GLY A 42 28.06 38.07 59.82
N GLN A 43 28.62 36.97 60.31
CA GLN A 43 28.52 36.38 61.67
C GLN A 43 27.16 36.11 62.38
N GLY A 44 26.97 34.83 62.76
CA GLY A 44 26.11 34.37 63.88
C GLY A 44 26.07 32.83 63.98
N PRO A 45 26.20 32.19 65.18
CA PRO A 45 26.85 30.88 65.30
C PRO A 45 25.91 29.65 65.42
N ASP A 46 26.44 28.54 64.94
CA ASP A 46 26.44 27.17 65.50
C ASP A 46 25.16 26.60 66.14
N SER A 47 24.55 25.60 65.50
CA SER A 47 24.11 24.34 66.16
C SER A 47 23.52 23.36 65.15
N GLY A 48 23.96 22.10 65.27
CA GLY A 48 23.70 21.05 64.30
C GLY A 48 22.23 20.65 64.14
N HIS A 49 21.80 20.60 62.88
CA HIS A 49 20.62 19.85 62.47
C HIS A 49 21.04 18.81 61.42
N ARG A 50 20.97 17.52 61.80
CA ARG A 50 20.88 16.43 60.83
C ARG A 50 19.63 16.69 60.00
N LEU A 51 19.81 17.03 58.73
CA LEU A 51 18.73 17.03 57.74
C LEU A 51 18.19 15.61 57.63
N ALA A 52 17.02 15.40 58.23
CA ALA A 52 16.23 14.19 58.05
C ALA A 52 15.87 14.07 56.56
N VAL A 53 16.44 13.07 55.89
CA VAL A 53 15.99 12.64 54.56
C VAL A 53 14.53 12.20 54.72
N PRO A 54 13.56 12.75 53.95
CA PRO A 54 12.19 12.27 54.03
C PRO A 54 12.17 10.81 53.57
N ARG A 55 11.93 9.87 54.49
CA ARG A 55 11.61 8.50 54.11
C ARG A 55 10.27 8.55 53.37
N LEU A 56 10.27 8.09 52.12
CA LEU A 56 9.03 7.81 51.39
C LEU A 56 8.16 6.91 52.28
N PRO A 57 6.86 7.21 52.42
CA PRO A 57 5.99 6.46 53.31
C PRO A 57 5.95 4.98 52.88
N GLU A 58 6.29 4.10 53.82
CA GLU A 58 6.14 2.65 53.69
C GLU A 58 4.66 2.34 53.41
N GLY A 59 4.37 1.89 52.17
CA GLY A 59 3.02 1.64 51.66
C GLY A 59 2.71 2.25 50.28
N SER A 60 3.63 3.05 49.72
CA SER A 60 3.42 3.74 48.43
C SER A 60 3.68 2.90 47.16
N GLY A 61 4.51 1.84 47.24
CA GLY A 61 4.91 1.06 46.06
C GLY A 61 3.79 0.28 45.35
N SER A 62 2.72 -0.06 46.07
CA SER A 62 1.61 -0.84 45.52
C SER A 62 0.69 0.01 44.62
N GLY A 63 0.54 1.30 44.91
CA GLY A 63 -0.24 2.24 44.09
C GLY A 63 0.46 2.57 42.76
N TYR A 64 1.79 2.78 42.79
CA TYR A 64 2.58 2.97 41.59
C TYR A 64 2.58 1.74 40.67
N THR A 65 2.53 0.54 41.24
CA THR A 65 2.40 -0.72 40.48
C THR A 65 1.07 -0.78 39.72
N VAL A 66 -0.04 -0.39 40.36
CA VAL A 66 -1.37 -0.32 39.72
C VAL A 66 -1.40 0.74 38.62
N LEU A 67 -0.85 1.93 38.89
CA LEU A 67 -0.77 3.01 37.91
C LEU A 67 0.07 2.59 36.70
N PHE A 68 1.23 1.99 36.92
CA PHE A 68 2.10 1.48 35.86
C PHE A 68 1.39 0.41 35.01
N ALA A 69 0.66 -0.51 35.64
CA ALA A 69 -0.11 -1.53 34.92
C ALA A 69 -1.18 -0.90 34.01
N TRP A 70 -1.86 0.16 34.45
CA TRP A 70 -2.85 0.85 33.62
C TRP A 70 -2.24 1.73 32.54
N VAL A 71 -1.09 2.36 32.78
CA VAL A 71 -0.32 3.07 31.73
C VAL A 71 0.16 2.08 30.67
N LEU A 72 0.65 0.91 31.08
CA LEU A 72 1.05 -0.15 30.17
C LEU A 72 -0.16 -0.70 29.38
N ALA A 73 -1.30 -0.92 30.06
CA ALA A 73 -2.53 -1.35 29.40
C ALA A 73 -3.04 -0.32 28.39
N ALA A 74 -2.99 0.98 28.70
CA ALA A 74 -3.33 2.04 27.77
C ALA A 74 -2.35 2.12 26.58
N THR A 75 -1.05 1.93 26.82
CA THR A 75 -0.03 1.88 25.77
C THR A 75 -0.26 0.68 24.83
N ILE A 76 -0.51 -0.51 25.40
CA ILE A 76 -0.88 -1.70 24.63
C ILE A 76 -2.21 -1.47 23.91
N GLY A 77 -3.19 -0.83 24.55
CA GLY A 77 -4.46 -0.44 23.95
C GLY A 77 -4.26 0.46 22.73
N TYR A 78 -3.40 1.48 22.81
CA TYR A 78 -3.08 2.38 21.72
C TYR A 78 -2.37 1.69 20.55
N PHE A 79 -1.31 0.91 20.82
CA PHE A 79 -0.49 0.29 19.77
C PHE A 79 -1.07 -1.01 19.23
N ALA A 80 -1.58 -1.90 20.08
CA ALA A 80 -2.11 -3.19 19.68
C ALA A 80 -3.56 -3.08 19.21
N LEU A 81 -4.53 -2.83 20.11
CA LEU A 81 -5.94 -2.75 19.74
C LEU A 81 -6.22 -1.54 18.84
N GLY A 82 -5.69 -0.36 19.14
CA GLY A 82 -5.83 0.83 18.31
C GLY A 82 -5.16 0.68 16.95
N GLY A 83 -3.97 0.06 16.89
CA GLY A 83 -3.31 -0.26 15.62
C GLY A 83 -4.05 -1.33 14.82
N PHE A 84 -4.67 -2.30 15.48
CA PHE A 84 -5.55 -3.28 14.85
C PHE A 84 -6.83 -2.62 14.32
N LEU A 85 -7.52 -1.83 15.13
CA LEU A 85 -8.73 -1.10 14.73
C LEU A 85 -8.43 -0.12 13.58
N THR A 86 -7.28 0.55 13.60
CA THR A 86 -6.83 1.41 12.49
C THR A 86 -6.67 0.59 11.20
N ARG A 87 -5.97 -0.55 11.27
CA ARG A 87 -5.76 -1.44 10.11
C ARG A 87 -7.05 -2.09 9.61
N LEU A 88 -7.94 -2.49 10.52
CA LEU A 88 -9.26 -3.05 10.22
C LEU A 88 -10.17 -2.00 9.58
N LEU A 89 -10.20 -0.79 10.14
CA LEU A 89 -10.84 0.34 9.48
C LEU A 89 -10.20 0.53 8.11
N GLU A 90 -8.87 0.48 7.98
CA GLU A 90 -8.10 0.60 6.73
C GLU A 90 -8.33 -0.51 5.71
N GLY A 91 -9.14 -1.53 6.02
CA GLY A 91 -9.49 -2.61 5.10
C GLY A 91 -8.42 -3.70 4.98
N TYR A 92 -7.40 -3.69 5.85
CA TYR A 92 -6.41 -4.77 5.92
C TYR A 92 -7.00 -5.96 6.68
N ASP A 93 -7.26 -7.07 5.98
CA ASP A 93 -7.68 -8.32 6.61
C ASP A 93 -6.47 -9.20 6.96
N ARG A 94 -6.34 -9.51 8.24
CA ARG A 94 -5.45 -10.57 8.77
C ARG A 94 -6.18 -11.27 9.90
N THR A 95 -6.88 -12.35 9.56
CA THR A 95 -7.63 -13.20 10.49
C THR A 95 -6.78 -13.73 11.66
N SER A 96 -5.46 -13.84 11.51
CA SER A 96 -4.54 -14.32 12.56
C SER A 96 -4.00 -13.24 13.51
N GLU A 97 -3.84 -11.98 13.06
CA GLU A 97 -3.34 -10.88 13.90
C GLU A 97 -4.43 -10.26 14.78
N SER A 98 -5.70 -10.35 14.35
CA SER A 98 -6.87 -9.82 15.08
C SER A 98 -6.98 -10.44 16.48
N GLY A 99 -6.79 -11.75 16.59
CA GLY A 99 -6.85 -12.47 17.85
C GLY A 99 -5.75 -12.03 18.83
N ILE A 100 -4.51 -11.85 18.35
CA ILE A 100 -3.38 -11.49 19.21
C ILE A 100 -3.53 -10.08 19.77
N SER A 101 -3.92 -9.10 18.96
CA SER A 101 -4.13 -7.72 19.44
C SER A 101 -5.25 -7.63 20.48
N ILE A 102 -6.36 -8.34 20.26
CA ILE A 102 -7.48 -8.41 21.21
C ILE A 102 -7.04 -9.11 22.50
N LEU A 103 -6.34 -10.24 22.41
CA LEU A 103 -5.85 -11.00 23.56
C LEU A 103 -4.82 -10.23 24.38
N LEU A 104 -3.91 -9.50 23.76
CA LEU A 104 -2.91 -8.67 24.44
C LEU A 104 -3.59 -7.53 25.22
N THR A 105 -4.54 -6.83 24.60
CA THR A 105 -5.26 -5.74 25.27
C THR A 105 -6.18 -6.29 26.38
N ALA A 106 -6.91 -7.38 26.13
CA ALA A 106 -7.73 -8.03 27.15
C ALA A 106 -6.88 -8.55 28.33
N GLY A 107 -5.71 -9.15 28.04
CA GLY A 107 -4.76 -9.60 29.04
C GLY A 107 -4.19 -8.46 29.88
N ALA A 108 -3.84 -7.33 29.27
CA ALA A 108 -3.35 -6.14 29.97
C ALA A 108 -4.44 -5.55 30.88
N ILE A 109 -5.70 -5.50 30.41
CA ILE A 109 -6.85 -5.09 31.23
C ILE A 109 -7.04 -6.05 32.41
N ALA A 110 -7.00 -7.37 32.17
CA ALA A 110 -7.15 -8.37 33.24
C ALA A 110 -6.07 -8.26 34.32
N ILE A 111 -4.81 -8.02 33.92
CA ILE A 111 -3.69 -7.77 34.84
C ILE A 111 -3.93 -6.47 35.64
N GLY A 112 -4.33 -5.38 34.97
CA GLY A 112 -4.66 -4.11 35.61
C GLY A 112 -5.78 -4.24 36.64
N LEU A 113 -6.85 -4.97 36.30
CA LEU A 113 -7.95 -5.30 37.20
C LEU A 113 -7.47 -6.12 38.40
N GLY A 114 -6.73 -7.21 38.17
CA GLY A 114 -6.21 -8.07 39.23
C GLY A 114 -5.32 -7.32 40.22
N LEU A 115 -4.42 -6.46 39.72
CA LEU A 115 -3.56 -5.61 40.55
C LEU A 115 -4.36 -4.54 41.31
N THR A 116 -5.38 -3.94 40.69
CA THR A 116 -6.26 -2.94 41.32
C THR A 116 -7.06 -3.56 42.47
N PHE A 117 -7.64 -4.74 42.26
CA PHE A 117 -8.38 -5.46 43.31
C PHE A 117 -7.46 -5.93 44.45
N ARG A 118 -6.24 -6.39 44.12
CA ARG A 118 -5.24 -6.75 45.14
C ARG A 118 -4.82 -5.54 45.96
N TRP A 119 -4.50 -4.42 45.31
CA TRP A 119 -4.17 -3.16 45.98
C TRP A 119 -5.30 -2.64 46.88
N ALA A 120 -6.54 -2.70 46.40
CA ALA A 120 -7.72 -2.29 47.18
C ALA A 120 -7.95 -3.17 48.42
N ARG A 121 -7.51 -4.45 48.37
CA ARG A 121 -7.54 -5.39 49.50
C ARG A 121 -6.38 -5.22 50.47
N GLU A 122 -5.19 -4.84 49.99
CA GLU A 122 -3.94 -4.77 50.78
C GLU A 122 -3.75 -3.46 51.57
N LYS A 123 -4.54 -2.41 51.32
CA LYS A 123 -4.48 -1.16 52.12
C LYS A 123 -4.88 -1.42 53.58
N LYS A 124 -3.88 -1.61 54.46
CA LYS A 124 -4.06 -1.69 55.92
C LYS A 124 -4.38 -0.30 56.51
N PRO A 125 -5.24 -0.20 57.54
CA PRO A 125 -5.62 1.06 58.18
C PRO A 125 -4.41 1.68 58.89
N GLY A 126 -3.97 2.84 58.41
CA GLY A 126 -3.11 3.77 59.17
C GLY A 126 -3.99 4.75 59.94
N ALA A 127 -3.83 4.75 61.27
CA ALA A 127 -4.50 5.50 62.32
C ALA A 127 -5.18 6.87 61.96
N ALA A 128 -6.51 6.89 62.00
CA ALA A 128 -7.38 7.90 62.64
C ALA A 128 -8.86 7.45 62.49
N PRO A 129 -9.74 7.64 63.48
CA PRO A 129 -11.12 7.13 63.45
C PRO A 129 -12.02 8.04 62.62
N SER A 130 -11.92 7.94 61.29
CA SER A 130 -13.07 8.17 60.40
C SER A 130 -12.96 7.23 59.18
N ASP A 131 -13.70 6.13 59.32
CA ASP A 131 -14.37 5.40 58.26
C ASP A 131 -13.68 5.28 56.87
N SER A 132 -12.94 4.19 56.68
CA SER A 132 -12.94 3.53 55.38
C SER A 132 -13.55 2.14 55.52
N SER A 133 -14.88 2.13 55.66
CA SER A 133 -15.71 0.94 55.56
C SER A 133 -15.27 0.06 54.38
N PRO A 134 -15.43 -1.27 54.46
CA PRO A 134 -15.19 -2.19 53.35
C PRO A 134 -15.86 -1.72 52.04
N ARG A 135 -17.01 -1.04 52.15
CA ARG A 135 -17.70 -0.38 51.03
C ARG A 135 -16.86 0.71 50.36
N ARG A 136 -16.19 1.60 51.12
CA ARG A 136 -15.34 2.66 50.55
C ARG A 136 -14.11 2.11 49.82
N ARG A 137 -13.53 1.00 50.31
CA ARG A 137 -12.41 0.31 49.63
C ARG A 137 -12.84 -0.39 48.35
N PHE A 138 -14.00 -1.03 48.39
CA PHE A 138 -14.63 -1.60 47.20
C PHE A 138 -14.91 -0.50 46.16
N LEU A 139 -15.50 0.63 46.57
CA LEU A 139 -15.77 1.77 45.70
C LEU A 139 -14.49 2.36 45.09
N LEU A 140 -13.41 2.51 45.85
CA LEU A 140 -12.12 2.98 45.32
C LEU A 140 -11.50 1.99 44.33
N GLY A 141 -11.61 0.68 44.57
CA GLY A 141 -11.18 -0.35 43.63
C GLY A 141 -12.00 -0.33 42.33
N VAL A 142 -13.32 -0.17 42.44
CA VAL A 142 -14.24 -0.04 41.30
C VAL A 142 -13.95 1.23 40.49
N LEU A 143 -13.71 2.37 41.15
CA LEU A 143 -13.37 3.63 40.49
C LEU A 143 -12.01 3.54 39.78
N GLY A 144 -10.99 2.95 40.42
CA GLY A 144 -9.68 2.74 39.80
C GLY A 144 -9.73 1.76 38.61
N ALA A 145 -10.50 0.67 38.75
CA ALA A 145 -10.73 -0.28 37.68
C ALA A 145 -11.48 0.36 36.50
N GLY A 146 -12.56 1.08 36.79
CA GLY A 146 -13.34 1.80 35.78
C GLY A 146 -12.52 2.85 35.04
N GLY A 147 -11.73 3.65 35.77
CA GLY A 147 -10.84 4.65 35.18
C GLY A 147 -9.76 4.04 34.29
N GLY A 148 -9.16 2.92 34.72
CA GLY A 148 -8.15 2.20 33.94
C GLY A 148 -8.68 1.57 32.65
N VAL A 149 -9.85 0.92 32.71
CA VAL A 149 -10.54 0.38 31.53
C VAL A 149 -10.94 1.50 30.56
N ALA A 150 -11.49 2.59 31.09
CA ALA A 150 -11.86 3.76 30.29
C ALA A 150 -10.64 4.37 29.59
N ALA A 151 -9.54 4.59 30.32
CA ALA A 151 -8.29 5.11 29.76
C ALA A 151 -7.72 4.21 28.66
N THR A 152 -7.76 2.88 28.86
CA THR A 152 -7.31 1.91 27.85
C THR A 152 -8.19 1.93 26.60
N SER A 153 -9.50 2.04 26.77
CA SER A 153 -10.47 2.12 25.67
C SER A 153 -10.33 3.43 24.90
N ILE A 154 -10.18 4.55 25.60
CA ILE A 154 -9.91 5.87 25.01
C ILE A 154 -8.59 5.84 24.25
N ALA A 155 -7.53 5.25 24.80
CA ALA A 155 -6.24 5.13 24.12
C ALA A 155 -6.34 4.29 22.83
N ALA A 156 -7.10 3.19 22.85
CA ALA A 156 -7.35 2.40 21.64
C ALA A 156 -8.11 3.21 20.57
N LEU A 157 -9.13 3.97 20.98
CA LEU A 157 -9.94 4.79 20.07
C LEU A 157 -9.24 6.07 19.61
N ALA A 158 -8.32 6.62 20.40
CA ALA A 158 -7.57 7.85 20.09
C ALA A 158 -6.68 7.69 18.86
N ARG A 159 -6.20 6.47 18.59
CA ARG A 159 -5.47 6.19 17.34
C ARG A 159 -6.39 6.17 16.11
N THR A 160 -7.68 5.95 16.32
CA THR A 160 -8.71 5.91 15.29
C THR A 160 -9.59 7.17 15.28
N SER A 161 -9.29 8.19 16.09
CA SER A 161 -10.18 9.34 16.27
C SER A 161 -10.42 10.08 14.96
N ASP A 162 -9.36 10.23 14.17
CA ASP A 162 -9.40 10.91 12.87
C ASP A 162 -10.23 10.11 11.85
N TRP A 163 -10.29 8.79 12.01
CA TRP A 163 -11.15 7.93 11.21
C TRP A 163 -12.59 7.91 11.69
N LEU A 164 -12.85 7.98 13.00
CA LEU A 164 -14.21 7.93 13.57
C LEU A 164 -15.01 9.20 13.28
N THR A 165 -14.36 10.36 13.29
CA THR A 165 -14.97 11.64 12.90
C THR A 165 -15.36 11.65 11.42
N VAL A 166 -14.64 10.90 10.59
CA VAL A 166 -14.81 10.82 9.13
C VAL A 166 -15.77 9.69 8.71
N SER A 167 -15.67 8.51 9.33
CA SER A 167 -16.47 7.33 8.99
C SER A 167 -17.83 7.27 9.68
N GLY A 168 -18.01 7.92 10.84
CA GLY A 168 -19.26 7.84 11.61
C GLY A 168 -20.51 8.35 10.86
N LYS A 169 -20.35 9.30 9.94
CA LYS A 169 -21.45 9.85 9.10
C LYS A 169 -21.65 9.12 7.77
N HIS A 170 -20.66 8.34 7.34
CA HIS A 170 -20.61 7.66 6.04
C HIS A 170 -20.38 6.15 6.17
N ILE A 171 -20.64 5.58 7.36
CA ILE A 171 -20.37 4.16 7.68
C ILE A 171 -21.13 3.20 6.75
N PHE A 172 -22.23 3.67 6.15
CA PHE A 172 -23.03 2.95 5.17
C PHE A 172 -22.60 3.18 3.70
N LEU A 173 -21.67 4.10 3.43
CA LEU A 173 -21.04 4.29 2.10
C LEU A 173 -19.75 3.48 1.94
N VAL A 174 -19.16 3.02 3.04
CA VAL A 174 -18.10 2.01 3.02
C VAL A 174 -18.74 0.69 2.63
N ARG A 175 -18.84 0.45 1.32
CA ARG A 175 -19.29 -0.84 0.80
C ARG A 175 -18.36 -1.93 1.36
N PRO A 176 -18.89 -3.07 1.81
CA PRO A 176 -18.07 -4.19 2.23
C PRO A 176 -17.09 -4.59 1.11
N PRO A 177 -15.93 -5.19 1.46
CA PRO A 177 -14.91 -5.57 0.50
C PRO A 177 -15.54 -6.33 -0.67
N TYR A 178 -15.14 -5.92 -1.88
CA TYR A 178 -15.54 -6.56 -3.15
C TYR A 178 -15.36 -8.07 -3.04
N GLN A 179 -16.48 -8.80 -3.08
CA GLN A 179 -16.53 -10.23 -3.37
C GLN A 179 -16.73 -10.38 -4.88
N ALA A 180 -16.05 -11.32 -5.52
CA ALA A 180 -16.39 -11.69 -6.89
C ALA A 180 -17.85 -12.18 -6.92
N ASP A 181 -18.75 -11.33 -7.43
CA ASP A 181 -20.19 -11.43 -7.20
C ASP A 181 -20.86 -12.66 -7.85
N THR A 182 -20.16 -13.50 -8.64
CA THR A 182 -20.76 -14.71 -9.22
C THR A 182 -19.72 -15.77 -9.58
N ALA A 183 -19.64 -16.85 -8.80
CA ALA A 183 -18.92 -18.06 -9.18
C ALA A 183 -19.80 -18.89 -10.13
N LEU A 184 -19.50 -18.89 -11.43
CA LEU A 184 -20.09 -19.87 -12.34
C LEU A 184 -19.34 -21.19 -12.20
N ASN A 185 -20.06 -22.30 -12.06
CA ASN A 185 -19.47 -23.63 -11.90
C ASN A 185 -18.52 -24.01 -13.05
N GLU A 186 -18.72 -23.46 -14.24
CA GLU A 186 -17.87 -23.72 -15.41
C GLU A 186 -16.49 -23.05 -15.33
N TRP A 187 -16.34 -22.02 -14.51
CA TRP A 187 -15.06 -21.33 -14.28
C TRP A 187 -14.22 -21.98 -13.19
N ALA A 188 -14.85 -22.81 -12.35
CA ALA A 188 -14.22 -23.40 -11.18
C ALA A 188 -12.96 -24.19 -11.54
N GLY A 189 -11.83 -23.85 -10.90
CA GLY A 189 -10.55 -24.51 -11.11
C GLY A 189 -9.85 -24.13 -12.42
N SER A 190 -10.28 -23.07 -13.11
CA SER A 190 -9.59 -22.59 -14.31
C SER A 190 -8.12 -22.30 -14.04
N ALA A 191 -7.29 -22.63 -15.03
CA ALA A 191 -5.83 -22.50 -15.01
C ALA A 191 -5.35 -21.76 -16.28
N VAL A 192 -4.09 -21.33 -16.28
CA VAL A 192 -3.49 -20.66 -17.46
C VAL A 192 -3.56 -21.57 -18.69
N GLY A 193 -4.26 -21.10 -19.72
CA GLY A 193 -4.43 -21.76 -21.02
C GLY A 193 -3.40 -21.37 -22.07
N ALA A 194 -2.68 -20.25 -21.90
CA ALA A 194 -1.64 -19.85 -22.84
C ALA A 194 -0.45 -19.13 -22.19
N TYR A 195 0.73 -19.35 -22.76
CA TYR A 195 1.96 -18.63 -22.45
C TYR A 195 2.48 -17.93 -23.72
N ARG A 196 3.02 -16.72 -23.61
CA ARG A 196 3.61 -15.98 -24.74
C ARG A 196 5.04 -15.53 -24.42
N ARG A 197 5.83 -15.28 -25.46
CA ARG A 197 7.22 -14.82 -25.32
C ARG A 197 7.23 -13.35 -24.91
N LEU A 198 8.01 -13.01 -23.89
CA LEU A 198 8.21 -11.64 -23.41
C LEU A 198 9.42 -11.00 -24.10
N GLY A 199 9.25 -10.68 -25.39
CA GLY A 199 10.31 -10.06 -26.23
C GLY A 199 11.68 -10.75 -26.10
N ARG A 200 12.73 -9.94 -26.12
CA ARG A 200 14.14 -10.35 -26.02
C ARG A 200 14.54 -11.03 -24.71
N THR A 201 13.66 -11.07 -23.72
CA THR A 201 13.92 -11.79 -22.46
C THR A 201 13.87 -13.31 -22.65
N GLU A 202 13.24 -13.78 -23.75
CA GLU A 202 12.90 -15.18 -24.04
C GLU A 202 12.01 -15.87 -23.00
N ALA A 203 11.57 -15.15 -21.96
CA ALA A 203 10.68 -15.72 -20.96
C ALA A 203 9.30 -16.03 -21.57
N ARG A 204 8.75 -17.19 -21.23
CA ARG A 204 7.38 -17.57 -21.58
C ARG A 204 6.48 -17.22 -20.41
N ILE A 205 5.73 -16.13 -20.52
CA ILE A 205 4.87 -15.63 -19.44
C ILE A 205 3.41 -16.02 -19.66
N SER A 206 2.65 -16.21 -18.59
CA SER A 206 1.21 -16.41 -18.62
C SER A 206 0.53 -15.22 -19.30
N ASP A 207 -0.42 -15.49 -20.19
CA ASP A 207 -1.15 -14.43 -20.89
C ASP A 207 -1.99 -13.57 -19.92
N ILE A 208 -2.46 -14.15 -18.81
CA ILE A 208 -3.09 -13.47 -17.68
C ILE A 208 -2.20 -13.65 -16.45
N SER A 209 -1.74 -12.54 -15.89
CA SER A 209 -0.72 -12.50 -14.84
C SER A 209 -1.17 -11.72 -13.61
N LEU A 210 -0.52 -11.96 -12.47
CA LEU A 210 -0.91 -11.39 -11.19
C LEU A 210 -0.12 -10.11 -10.88
N GLY A 211 -0.85 -9.02 -10.61
CA GLY A 211 -0.30 -7.74 -10.17
C GLY A 211 -0.77 -7.37 -8.77
N SER A 212 0.16 -7.14 -7.87
CA SER A 212 -0.11 -6.84 -6.46
C SER A 212 -0.22 -5.34 -6.19
N GLY A 213 -0.83 -4.58 -7.11
CA GLY A 213 -0.95 -3.12 -7.05
C GLY A 213 -1.58 -2.59 -5.75
N SER A 214 -1.29 -1.33 -5.42
CA SER A 214 -1.83 -0.62 -4.24
C SER A 214 -3.37 -0.64 -4.15
N GLY A 215 -4.07 -0.70 -5.28
CA GLY A 215 -5.53 -0.83 -5.36
C GLY A 215 -6.09 -2.14 -4.79
N THR A 216 -5.25 -3.14 -4.51
CA THR A 216 -5.66 -4.30 -3.71
C THR A 216 -6.01 -3.89 -2.28
N GLY A 217 -5.56 -2.73 -1.76
CA GLY A 217 -5.81 -2.34 -0.38
C GLY A 217 -5.27 -3.34 0.63
N GLY A 218 -4.27 -4.15 0.25
CA GLY A 218 -3.77 -5.26 1.05
C GLY A 218 -4.69 -6.49 1.12
N ARG A 219 -5.75 -6.55 0.30
CA ARG A 219 -6.67 -7.70 0.21
C ARG A 219 -6.02 -8.97 -0.32
N GLN A 220 -5.00 -8.85 -1.18
CA GLN A 220 -4.31 -10.02 -1.70
C GLN A 220 -3.68 -10.78 -0.54
N THR A 221 -3.97 -12.07 -0.44
CA THR A 221 -3.44 -12.96 0.60
C THR A 221 -2.31 -13.84 0.04
N VAL A 222 -1.55 -14.46 0.94
CA VAL A 222 -0.48 -15.41 0.59
C VAL A 222 -1.10 -16.64 -0.09
N GLU A 223 -2.27 -17.07 0.39
CA GLU A 223 -3.00 -18.24 -0.10
C GLU A 223 -3.43 -18.04 -1.56
N VAL A 224 -4.01 -16.89 -1.89
CA VAL A 224 -4.42 -16.59 -3.27
C VAL A 224 -3.21 -16.44 -4.19
N ALA A 225 -2.11 -15.87 -3.71
CA ALA A 225 -0.87 -15.81 -4.48
C ALA A 225 -0.26 -17.20 -4.74
N ARG A 226 -0.33 -18.12 -3.77
CA ARG A 226 0.08 -19.53 -3.97
C ARG A 226 -0.83 -20.25 -4.95
N GLU A 227 -2.14 -20.08 -4.81
CA GLU A 227 -3.12 -20.67 -5.70
C GLU A 227 -2.92 -20.18 -7.15
N ALA A 228 -2.60 -18.90 -7.35
CA ALA A 228 -2.23 -18.36 -8.66
C ALA A 228 -1.02 -19.11 -9.26
N ILE A 229 0.04 -19.35 -8.48
CA ILE A 229 1.23 -20.11 -8.91
C ILE A 229 0.85 -21.56 -9.27
N GLU A 230 -0.01 -22.19 -8.47
CA GLU A 230 -0.50 -23.56 -8.70
C GLU A 230 -1.33 -23.68 -9.98
N ARG A 231 -2.15 -22.67 -10.27
CA ARG A 231 -2.97 -22.56 -11.50
C ARG A 231 -2.17 -22.10 -12.72
N GLY A 232 -0.85 -22.02 -12.62
CA GLY A 232 0.07 -21.81 -13.75
C GLY A 232 0.44 -20.35 -14.03
N ILE A 233 -0.03 -19.38 -13.24
CA ILE A 233 0.45 -17.99 -13.36
C ILE A 233 1.95 -17.99 -13.04
N ASN A 234 2.74 -17.39 -13.93
CA ASN A 234 4.18 -17.35 -13.77
C ASN A 234 4.79 -15.95 -13.87
N TYR A 235 4.05 -14.91 -14.26
CA TYR A 235 4.52 -13.53 -14.17
C TYR A 235 3.82 -12.82 -13.00
N PHE A 236 4.64 -12.19 -12.15
CA PHE A 236 4.17 -11.51 -10.94
C PHE A 236 4.76 -10.11 -10.87
N ASP A 237 3.90 -9.10 -10.75
CA ASP A 237 4.30 -7.70 -10.61
C ASP A 237 3.99 -7.18 -9.20
N THR A 238 4.98 -6.58 -8.55
CA THR A 238 4.86 -5.94 -7.24
C THR A 238 5.66 -4.64 -7.19
N ALA A 239 5.57 -3.88 -6.11
CA ALA A 239 6.42 -2.72 -5.87
C ALA A 239 6.55 -2.43 -4.36
N PRO A 240 7.61 -1.71 -3.94
CA PRO A 240 7.83 -1.31 -2.54
C PRO A 240 6.71 -0.45 -1.91
N ASP A 241 6.13 0.47 -2.66
CA ASP A 241 5.03 1.35 -2.20
C ASP A 241 3.66 0.66 -2.16
N TYR A 242 3.54 -0.56 -2.71
CA TYR A 242 2.26 -1.28 -2.74
C TYR A 242 1.91 -1.83 -1.36
N SER A 243 0.78 -1.35 -0.82
CA SER A 243 0.23 -1.74 0.48
C SER A 243 1.25 -1.61 1.61
N GLY A 244 2.02 -0.51 1.64
CA GLY A 244 2.99 -0.23 2.68
C GLY A 244 4.04 -1.33 2.83
N THR A 245 4.58 -1.84 1.71
CA THR A 245 5.51 -2.98 1.57
C THR A 245 4.93 -4.39 1.70
N ASP A 246 3.69 -4.54 2.14
CA ASP A 246 3.15 -5.88 2.41
C ASP A 246 2.91 -6.69 1.13
N SER A 247 2.79 -6.03 -0.02
CA SER A 247 2.76 -6.70 -1.33
C SER A 247 3.98 -7.61 -1.54
N GLU A 248 5.19 -7.06 -1.37
CA GLU A 248 6.44 -7.81 -1.55
C GLU A 248 6.60 -8.91 -0.49
N LYS A 249 6.20 -8.65 0.77
CA LYS A 249 6.28 -9.66 1.83
C LYS A 249 5.38 -10.86 1.55
N ARG A 250 4.13 -10.62 1.17
CA ARG A 250 3.16 -11.69 0.87
C ARG A 250 3.61 -12.52 -0.32
N LEU A 251 4.09 -11.87 -1.38
CA LEU A 251 4.61 -12.59 -2.55
C LEU A 251 5.86 -13.40 -2.20
N GLY A 252 6.74 -12.84 -1.35
CA GLY A 252 7.91 -13.56 -0.82
C GLY A 252 7.55 -14.81 -0.01
N GLU A 253 6.52 -14.73 0.83
CA GLU A 253 5.99 -15.88 1.55
C GLU A 253 5.30 -16.90 0.62
N ALA A 254 4.60 -16.43 -0.41
CA ALA A 254 3.91 -17.28 -1.38
C ALA A 254 4.88 -18.09 -2.24
N MET A 255 6.04 -17.52 -2.58
CA MET A 255 7.00 -18.13 -3.51
C MET A 255 8.03 -19.07 -2.86
N LEU A 256 7.98 -19.27 -1.54
CA LEU A 256 8.90 -20.17 -0.83
C LEU A 256 8.89 -21.57 -1.48
N GLY A 257 10.06 -22.04 -1.91
CA GLY A 257 10.22 -23.34 -2.58
C GLY A 257 9.84 -23.38 -4.07
N VAL A 258 9.30 -22.30 -4.64
CA VAL A 258 8.83 -22.25 -6.04
C VAL A 258 9.32 -21.04 -6.83
N ARG A 259 10.22 -20.21 -6.30
CA ARG A 259 10.80 -19.01 -6.94
C ARG A 259 11.26 -19.23 -8.39
N ASP A 260 11.85 -20.38 -8.69
CA ASP A 260 12.37 -20.71 -10.04
C ASP A 260 11.28 -20.88 -11.11
N ARG A 261 10.01 -21.02 -10.69
CA ARG A 261 8.85 -21.10 -11.60
C ARG A 261 8.29 -19.73 -11.98
N MET A 262 8.85 -18.65 -11.45
CA MET A 262 8.29 -17.31 -11.53
C MET A 262 9.21 -16.35 -12.30
N PHE A 263 8.60 -15.48 -13.09
CA PHE A 263 9.15 -14.25 -13.61
C PHE A 263 8.65 -13.11 -12.70
N LEU A 264 9.54 -12.60 -11.86
CA LEU A 264 9.22 -11.67 -10.78
C LEU A 264 9.68 -10.24 -11.13
N ALA A 265 8.73 -9.32 -11.19
CA ALA A 265 8.97 -7.91 -11.42
C ALA A 265 8.77 -7.08 -10.13
N THR A 266 9.75 -6.22 -9.82
CA THR A 266 9.60 -5.13 -8.85
C THR A 266 10.01 -3.81 -9.50
N LYS A 267 10.14 -2.73 -8.73
CA LYS A 267 10.29 -1.38 -9.27
C LYS A 267 11.31 -0.56 -8.49
N PHE A 268 11.95 0.39 -9.16
CA PHE A 268 12.81 1.39 -8.51
C PHE A 268 11.96 2.39 -7.71
N CYS A 269 11.70 2.00 -6.47
CA CYS A 269 10.76 2.66 -5.59
C CYS A 269 11.10 2.34 -4.13
N ARG A 270 10.61 3.16 -3.21
CA ARG A 270 10.70 2.97 -1.76
C ARG A 270 9.31 2.83 -1.17
N PRO A 271 9.18 2.34 0.08
CA PRO A 271 7.89 2.33 0.77
C PRO A 271 7.21 3.71 0.84
N THR A 272 8.01 4.77 0.80
CA THR A 272 7.58 6.17 0.87
C THR A 272 7.30 6.81 -0.48
N GLY A 273 7.42 6.08 -1.59
CA GLY A 273 7.13 6.57 -2.93
C GLY A 273 8.21 6.27 -3.95
N HIS A 274 8.04 6.85 -5.13
CA HIS A 274 8.89 6.57 -6.28
C HIS A 274 10.29 7.22 -6.16
N LEU A 275 11.26 6.66 -6.88
CA LEU A 275 12.55 7.31 -7.10
C LEU A 275 12.49 8.18 -8.38
N HIS A 276 13.04 9.39 -8.26
CA HIS A 276 13.12 10.46 -9.26
C HIS A 276 14.59 10.83 -9.61
N PRO A 277 14.81 11.55 -10.72
CA PRO A 277 16.11 12.16 -11.02
C PRO A 277 16.67 12.92 -9.82
N GLY A 278 17.97 12.77 -9.59
CA GLY A 278 18.68 13.34 -8.45
C GLY A 278 18.91 12.39 -7.28
N HIS A 279 18.21 11.25 -7.20
CA HIS A 279 18.64 10.17 -6.31
C HIS A 279 19.94 9.54 -6.79
N SER A 280 20.80 9.16 -5.85
CA SER A 280 22.10 8.55 -6.16
C SER A 280 21.96 7.09 -6.62
N VAL A 281 22.96 6.60 -7.36
CA VAL A 281 23.09 5.18 -7.73
C VAL A 281 22.91 4.25 -6.53
N GLN A 282 23.50 4.61 -5.38
CA GLN A 282 23.41 3.81 -4.16
C GLN A 282 21.97 3.71 -3.63
N GLU A 283 21.17 4.77 -3.77
CA GLU A 283 19.77 4.76 -3.33
C GLU A 283 18.91 3.81 -4.16
N TYR A 284 19.09 3.79 -5.48
CA TYR A 284 18.45 2.81 -6.37
C TYR A 284 18.87 1.37 -6.03
N MET A 285 20.16 1.14 -5.81
CA MET A 285 20.66 -0.19 -5.42
C MET A 285 20.11 -0.64 -4.06
N THR A 286 20.10 0.24 -3.07
CA THR A 286 19.52 -0.05 -1.75
C THR A 286 18.03 -0.37 -1.85
N ALA A 287 17.26 0.34 -2.68
CA ALA A 287 15.85 0.06 -2.88
C ALA A 287 15.60 -1.37 -3.40
N VAL A 288 16.44 -1.85 -4.33
CA VAL A 288 16.36 -3.24 -4.81
C VAL A 288 16.80 -4.23 -3.73
N ASP A 289 17.87 -3.96 -3.00
CA ASP A 289 18.34 -4.84 -1.91
C ASP A 289 17.28 -5.03 -0.81
N GLU A 290 16.57 -3.95 -0.45
CA GLU A 290 15.47 -4.04 0.49
C GLU A 290 14.26 -4.81 -0.08
N SER A 291 14.00 -4.67 -1.38
CA SER A 291 12.95 -5.44 -2.08
C SER A 291 13.27 -6.92 -2.06
N LEU A 292 14.51 -7.31 -2.38
CA LEU A 292 15.00 -8.69 -2.30
C LEU A 292 14.83 -9.28 -0.89
N ARG A 293 15.12 -8.50 0.16
CA ARG A 293 14.91 -8.93 1.54
C ARG A 293 13.44 -9.19 1.86
N ARG A 294 12.53 -8.30 1.42
CA ARG A 294 11.08 -8.47 1.63
C ARG A 294 10.52 -9.65 0.83
N LEU A 295 11.00 -9.80 -0.40
CA LEU A 295 10.66 -10.92 -1.27
C LEU A 295 11.29 -12.22 -0.80
N GLN A 296 12.32 -12.24 0.05
CA GLN A 296 13.01 -13.46 0.47
C GLN A 296 13.65 -14.22 -0.71
N THR A 297 14.31 -13.47 -1.60
CA THR A 297 15.07 -14.03 -2.73
C THR A 297 16.32 -13.21 -2.99
N ASP A 298 17.32 -13.83 -3.61
CA ASP A 298 18.57 -13.16 -3.99
C ASP A 298 18.46 -12.40 -5.32
N TRP A 299 17.37 -12.59 -6.08
CA TRP A 299 17.23 -11.99 -7.41
C TRP A 299 15.77 -11.78 -7.86
N VAL A 300 15.55 -10.75 -8.67
CA VAL A 300 14.32 -10.50 -9.44
C VAL A 300 14.59 -10.57 -10.93
N ASP A 301 13.57 -10.93 -11.72
CA ASP A 301 13.70 -11.00 -13.17
C ASP A 301 13.75 -9.61 -13.78
N LEU A 302 12.92 -8.70 -13.29
CA LEU A 302 12.69 -7.40 -13.90
C LEU A 302 12.62 -6.30 -12.83
N VAL A 303 13.28 -5.18 -13.10
CA VAL A 303 13.04 -3.93 -12.38
C VAL A 303 12.48 -2.88 -13.34
N HIS A 304 11.40 -2.22 -12.96
CA HIS A 304 10.85 -1.10 -13.73
C HIS A 304 11.29 0.26 -13.18
N ILE A 305 11.55 1.22 -14.08
CA ILE A 305 11.36 2.64 -13.78
C ILE A 305 9.85 2.85 -13.57
N HIS A 306 9.45 3.19 -12.34
CA HIS A 306 8.08 3.09 -11.86
C HIS A 306 7.24 4.31 -12.21
N SER A 307 6.09 4.12 -12.87
CA SER A 307 5.12 5.20 -13.14
C SER A 307 5.82 6.40 -13.82
N CYS A 308 6.64 6.08 -14.82
CA CYS A 308 7.49 7.04 -15.51
C CYS A 308 6.62 8.03 -16.29
N ASP A 309 6.89 9.32 -16.08
CA ASP A 309 6.11 10.47 -16.53
C ASP A 309 6.92 11.49 -17.33
N SER A 310 8.23 11.31 -17.45
CA SER A 310 9.10 12.16 -18.26
C SER A 310 10.25 11.38 -18.89
N VAL A 311 10.80 11.93 -19.97
CA VAL A 311 12.02 11.40 -20.61
C VAL A 311 13.23 11.56 -19.69
N GLU A 312 13.31 12.67 -18.94
CA GLU A 312 14.37 12.89 -17.95
C GLU A 312 14.42 11.75 -16.92
N ARG A 313 13.26 11.33 -16.41
CA ARG A 313 13.16 10.21 -15.47
C ARG A 313 13.43 8.86 -16.11
N LEU A 314 12.99 8.68 -17.36
CA LEU A 314 13.27 7.47 -18.13
C LEU A 314 14.78 7.28 -18.36
N MET A 315 15.51 8.38 -18.56
CA MET A 315 16.92 8.38 -18.95
C MET A 315 17.86 8.84 -17.82
N ASP A 316 17.41 8.82 -16.56
CA ASP A 316 18.23 9.15 -15.40
C ASP A 316 19.49 8.27 -15.33
N GLU A 317 20.66 8.87 -15.55
CA GLU A 317 21.95 8.18 -15.61
C GLU A 317 22.20 7.34 -14.36
N ASN A 318 21.78 7.82 -13.18
CA ASN A 318 21.97 7.10 -11.92
C ASN A 318 21.11 5.83 -11.85
N ALA A 319 19.89 5.85 -12.40
CA ALA A 319 19.01 4.68 -12.45
C ALA A 319 19.57 3.61 -13.41
N HIS A 320 20.08 4.05 -14.57
CA HIS A 320 20.71 3.19 -15.57
C HIS A 320 22.01 2.56 -15.05
N GLU A 321 22.86 3.34 -14.40
CA GLU A 321 24.09 2.82 -13.78
C GLU A 321 23.77 1.84 -12.64
N ALA A 322 22.79 2.15 -11.80
CA ALA A 322 22.35 1.25 -10.74
C ALA A 322 21.85 -0.08 -11.31
N PHE A 323 21.05 -0.06 -12.37
CA PHE A 323 20.62 -1.28 -13.07
C PHE A 323 21.81 -2.09 -13.59
N ASP A 324 22.77 -1.46 -14.27
CA ASP A 324 23.93 -2.16 -14.84
C ASP A 324 24.77 -2.84 -13.73
N ARG A 325 24.97 -2.16 -12.59
CA ARG A 325 25.65 -2.72 -11.41
C ARG A 325 24.85 -3.87 -10.77
N LEU A 326 23.54 -3.74 -10.62
CA LEU A 326 22.66 -4.78 -10.09
C LEU A 326 22.62 -6.02 -11.00
N LYS A 327 22.65 -5.81 -12.31
CA LYS A 327 22.72 -6.88 -13.32
C LYS A 327 24.05 -7.61 -13.25
N GLN A 328 25.17 -6.88 -13.15
CA GLN A 328 26.50 -7.47 -12.95
C GLN A 328 26.58 -8.27 -11.64
N ALA A 329 25.91 -7.80 -10.59
CA ALA A 329 25.81 -8.50 -9.31
C ALA A 329 24.84 -9.71 -9.33
N GLY A 330 24.12 -9.94 -10.43
CA GLY A 330 23.15 -11.04 -10.56
C GLY A 330 21.84 -10.84 -9.80
N LYS A 331 21.56 -9.62 -9.32
CA LYS A 331 20.37 -9.29 -8.52
C LYS A 331 19.14 -8.98 -9.38
N VAL A 332 19.36 -8.49 -10.60
CA VAL A 332 18.31 -8.14 -11.57
C VAL A 332 18.71 -8.65 -12.96
N ARG A 333 17.78 -9.18 -13.77
CA ARG A 333 18.11 -9.69 -15.12
C ARG A 333 17.81 -8.68 -16.23
N PHE A 334 16.65 -8.01 -16.13
CA PHE A 334 16.09 -7.17 -17.18
C PHE A 334 15.68 -5.79 -16.65
N LEU A 335 15.75 -4.79 -17.52
CA LEU A 335 15.27 -3.43 -17.23
C LEU A 335 13.95 -3.21 -17.96
N GLY A 336 13.00 -2.59 -17.28
CA GLY A 336 11.77 -2.15 -17.91
C GLY A 336 11.36 -0.75 -17.51
N VAL A 337 10.27 -0.32 -18.12
CA VAL A 337 9.56 0.92 -17.75
C VAL A 337 8.09 0.59 -17.55
N SER A 338 7.50 1.16 -16.50
CA SER A 338 6.05 1.15 -16.31
C SER A 338 5.54 2.57 -16.49
N THR A 339 4.60 2.76 -17.41
CA THR A 339 3.99 4.08 -17.61
C THR A 339 2.48 3.99 -17.84
N HIS A 340 1.79 4.89 -17.15
CA HIS A 340 0.38 5.21 -17.19
C HIS A 340 0.34 6.65 -16.69
N THR A 341 0.86 7.59 -17.46
CA THR A 341 1.03 9.00 -17.06
C THR A 341 0.74 9.88 -18.26
N PRO A 342 0.54 11.21 -18.12
CA PRO A 342 0.04 12.03 -19.22
C PRO A 342 0.94 11.99 -20.45
N ASN A 343 2.22 11.73 -20.22
CA ASN A 343 3.27 11.63 -21.23
C ASN A 343 3.59 10.18 -21.61
N LEU A 344 2.65 9.24 -21.42
CA LEU A 344 2.87 7.82 -21.72
C LEU A 344 3.41 7.62 -23.13
N GLU A 345 2.80 8.27 -24.12
CA GLU A 345 3.21 8.10 -25.53
C GLU A 345 4.64 8.60 -25.75
N GLU A 346 5.00 9.74 -25.16
CA GLU A 346 6.35 10.30 -25.25
C GLU A 346 7.38 9.38 -24.58
N VAL A 347 7.09 8.94 -23.35
CA VAL A 347 7.93 8.01 -22.58
C VAL A 347 8.08 6.69 -23.32
N ALA A 348 7.00 6.15 -23.87
CA ALA A 348 7.01 4.89 -24.60
C ALA A 348 7.83 4.99 -25.90
N ASN A 349 7.66 6.08 -26.67
CA ASN A 349 8.44 6.31 -27.88
C ASN A 349 9.94 6.45 -27.57
N HIS A 350 10.32 7.19 -26.53
CA HIS A 350 11.72 7.29 -26.10
C HIS A 350 12.28 5.96 -25.61
N ALA A 351 11.49 5.17 -24.88
CA ALA A 351 11.92 3.84 -24.42
C ALA A 351 12.28 2.94 -25.62
N ILE A 352 11.44 2.92 -26.66
CA ILE A 352 11.67 2.20 -27.92
C ILE A 352 12.94 2.71 -28.63
N GLN A 353 13.16 4.02 -28.68
CA GLN A 353 14.29 4.63 -29.39
C GLN A 353 15.63 4.46 -28.66
N SER A 354 15.61 4.38 -27.32
CA SER A 354 16.82 4.29 -26.50
C SER A 354 17.58 2.96 -26.61
N ASP A 355 16.90 1.90 -27.10
CA ASP A 355 17.37 0.51 -27.07
C ASP A 355 17.80 -0.02 -25.67
N ARG A 356 17.49 0.69 -24.57
CA ARG A 356 17.88 0.32 -23.19
C ARG A 356 16.93 -0.62 -22.46
N PHE A 357 15.67 -0.69 -22.89
CA PHE A 357 14.61 -1.40 -22.18
C PHE A 357 14.30 -2.76 -22.80
N ASP A 358 14.11 -3.76 -21.94
CA ASP A 358 13.72 -5.12 -22.32
C ASP A 358 12.19 -5.31 -22.28
N VAL A 359 11.51 -4.62 -21.36
CA VAL A 359 10.07 -4.77 -21.11
C VAL A 359 9.38 -3.41 -20.87
N MET A 360 8.23 -3.22 -21.48
CA MET A 360 7.34 -2.08 -21.24
C MET A 360 6.02 -2.54 -20.64
N MET A 361 5.67 -2.00 -19.47
CA MET A 361 4.35 -2.17 -18.88
C MET A 361 3.52 -0.91 -19.16
N LEU A 362 2.49 -1.05 -20.01
CA LEU A 362 1.70 0.08 -20.54
C LEU A 362 0.23 -0.05 -20.17
N ALA A 363 -0.43 1.09 -19.91
CA ALA A 363 -1.88 1.11 -19.82
C ALA A 363 -2.50 0.80 -21.20
N TYR A 364 -3.21 -0.33 -21.33
CA TYR A 364 -3.84 -0.75 -22.59
C TYR A 364 -5.16 -1.48 -22.32
N HIS A 365 -6.25 -0.96 -22.90
CA HIS A 365 -7.62 -1.44 -22.72
C HIS A 365 -8.50 -0.99 -23.89
N TYR A 366 -9.71 -1.55 -23.99
CA TYR A 366 -10.65 -1.16 -25.04
C TYR A 366 -11.00 0.32 -24.94
N GLY A 367 -10.86 1.04 -26.05
CA GLY A 367 -11.07 2.49 -26.08
C GLY A 367 -9.89 3.27 -25.49
N ALA A 368 -8.68 2.70 -25.37
CA ALA A 368 -7.45 3.46 -25.12
C ALA A 368 -7.13 4.45 -26.27
N TRP A 369 -6.06 5.24 -26.16
CA TRP A 369 -5.70 6.25 -27.17
C TRP A 369 -5.46 5.64 -28.55
N PRO A 370 -5.78 6.36 -29.65
CA PRO A 370 -5.65 5.81 -31.00
C PRO A 370 -4.25 5.31 -31.36
N SER A 371 -3.20 5.96 -30.88
CA SER A 371 -1.79 5.67 -31.18
C SER A 371 -1.19 4.53 -30.36
N ILE A 372 -1.82 4.11 -29.25
CA ILE A 372 -1.19 3.14 -28.34
C ILE A 372 -0.95 1.78 -28.99
N GLY A 373 -1.83 1.36 -29.90
CA GLY A 373 -1.66 0.11 -30.66
C GLY A 373 -0.40 0.14 -31.53
N ASP A 374 -0.21 1.22 -32.28
CA ASP A 374 1.00 1.45 -33.10
C ASP A 374 2.28 1.47 -32.25
N ILE A 375 2.25 2.13 -31.09
CA ILE A 375 3.38 2.15 -30.16
C ILE A 375 3.73 0.74 -29.66
N ILE A 376 2.72 -0.07 -29.35
CA ILE A 376 2.92 -1.47 -28.92
C ILE A 376 3.52 -2.31 -30.05
N ASP A 377 3.04 -2.14 -31.29
CA ASP A 377 3.55 -2.88 -32.45
C ASP A 377 5.01 -2.50 -32.74
N ARG A 378 5.36 -1.21 -32.69
CA ARG A 378 6.74 -0.73 -32.84
C ARG A 378 7.67 -1.20 -31.73
N ALA A 379 7.17 -1.35 -30.49
CA ALA A 379 7.93 -1.95 -29.41
C ALA A 379 8.23 -3.44 -29.70
N ALA A 380 7.23 -4.17 -30.22
CA ALA A 380 7.40 -5.58 -30.59
C ALA A 380 8.35 -5.77 -31.78
N GLU A 381 8.36 -4.87 -32.77
CA GLU A 381 9.34 -4.86 -33.87
C GLU A 381 10.79 -4.74 -33.37
N LYS A 382 10.99 -4.02 -32.26
CA LYS A 382 12.27 -3.91 -31.55
C LYS A 382 12.54 -5.06 -30.58
N ASP A 383 11.70 -6.09 -30.57
CA ASP A 383 11.76 -7.22 -29.65
C ASP A 383 11.72 -6.80 -28.17
N ILE A 384 10.94 -5.77 -27.85
CA ILE A 384 10.65 -5.35 -26.47
C ILE A 384 9.37 -6.06 -26.02
N GLY A 385 9.42 -6.71 -24.85
CA GLY A 385 8.24 -7.37 -24.29
C GLY A 385 7.20 -6.35 -23.81
N VAL A 386 5.91 -6.56 -24.10
CA VAL A 386 4.84 -5.65 -23.68
C VAL A 386 3.89 -6.35 -22.71
N VAL A 387 3.72 -5.79 -21.52
CA VAL A 387 2.74 -6.22 -20.53
C VAL A 387 1.65 -5.16 -20.40
N ALA A 388 0.40 -5.53 -20.69
CA ALA A 388 -0.74 -4.62 -20.57
C ALA A 388 -1.21 -4.52 -19.11
N MET A 389 -1.38 -3.30 -18.60
CA MET A 389 -2.00 -3.03 -17.32
C MET A 389 -3.24 -2.13 -17.47
N LYS A 390 -4.01 -1.98 -16.38
CA LYS A 390 -5.26 -1.19 -16.36
C LYS A 390 -6.28 -1.66 -17.41
N THR A 391 -6.28 -2.97 -17.68
CA THR A 391 -7.08 -3.61 -18.74
C THR A 391 -8.59 -3.47 -18.56
N LEU A 392 -9.06 -3.23 -17.33
CA LEU A 392 -10.48 -3.09 -17.00
C LEU A 392 -11.02 -1.66 -17.09
N ARG A 393 -10.24 -0.68 -17.54
CA ARG A 393 -10.69 0.71 -17.75
C ARG A 393 -11.40 1.30 -16.51
N GLY A 394 -10.69 1.27 -15.38
CA GLY A 394 -11.19 1.76 -14.08
C GLY A 394 -12.18 0.84 -13.37
N ALA A 395 -12.46 -0.35 -13.91
CA ALA A 395 -13.33 -1.36 -13.31
C ALA A 395 -14.75 -0.87 -12.94
N MET A 396 -15.26 0.14 -13.65
CA MET A 396 -16.57 0.78 -13.36
C MET A 396 -17.76 -0.16 -13.59
N HIS A 397 -17.55 -1.30 -14.27
CA HIS A 397 -18.58 -2.31 -14.56
C HIS A 397 -19.19 -2.90 -13.28
N GLN A 398 -18.49 -2.79 -12.15
CA GLN A 398 -18.98 -3.17 -10.83
C GLN A 398 -20.10 -2.24 -10.32
N GLY A 399 -20.12 -0.98 -10.75
CA GLY A 399 -21.11 0.02 -10.36
C GLY A 399 -22.32 0.15 -11.29
N LEU A 400 -22.29 -0.49 -12.46
CA LEU A 400 -23.38 -0.42 -13.43
C LEU A 400 -24.52 -1.35 -13.03
N MET A 401 -25.76 -0.84 -13.00
CA MET A 401 -26.98 -1.67 -12.86
C MET A 401 -27.36 -2.31 -14.21
N TRP A 402 -26.50 -3.19 -14.71
CA TRP A 402 -26.84 -4.10 -15.80
C TRP A 402 -27.58 -5.34 -15.29
N SER A 403 -28.56 -5.84 -16.04
CA SER A 403 -29.15 -7.15 -15.78
C SER A 403 -28.03 -8.19 -15.83
N ARG A 404 -27.74 -8.82 -14.68
CA ARG A 404 -26.68 -9.82 -14.49
C ARG A 404 -27.14 -11.26 -14.81
N PRO A 405 -27.52 -11.59 -16.06
CA PRO A 405 -27.40 -12.98 -16.50
C PRO A 405 -26.85 -13.07 -17.92
N ASP A 406 -25.54 -12.91 -18.11
CA ASP A 406 -24.87 -13.43 -19.31
C ASP A 406 -23.69 -14.30 -18.87
N ARG A 407 -23.54 -15.44 -19.55
CA ARG A 407 -22.41 -16.38 -19.44
C ARG A 407 -21.06 -15.77 -19.88
N GLU A 408 -20.95 -14.44 -19.86
CA GLU A 408 -19.98 -13.65 -20.64
C GLU A 408 -19.58 -12.40 -19.85
N ALA A 409 -18.59 -12.54 -18.96
CA ALA A 409 -18.14 -11.46 -18.09
C ALA A 409 -17.42 -10.33 -18.88
N TYR A 410 -17.67 -9.07 -18.52
CA TYR A 410 -16.96 -7.90 -19.09
C TYR A 410 -15.44 -8.03 -18.96
N THR A 411 -14.99 -8.51 -17.80
CA THR A 411 -13.61 -8.82 -17.42
C THR A 411 -12.97 -9.78 -18.43
N GLN A 412 -13.63 -10.89 -18.74
CA GLN A 412 -13.18 -11.83 -19.76
C GLN A 412 -13.15 -11.21 -21.15
N ALA A 413 -14.17 -10.42 -21.53
CA ALA A 413 -14.20 -9.70 -22.80
C ALA A 413 -13.02 -8.72 -22.93
N ALA A 414 -12.71 -7.98 -21.88
CA ALA A 414 -11.58 -7.04 -21.83
C ALA A 414 -10.23 -7.76 -21.97
N PHE A 415 -10.05 -8.89 -21.28
CA PHE A 415 -8.82 -9.69 -21.38
C PHE A 415 -8.63 -10.27 -22.78
N LYS A 416 -9.67 -10.90 -23.34
CA LYS A 416 -9.63 -11.44 -24.70
C LYS A 416 -9.34 -10.35 -25.74
N TRP A 417 -9.91 -9.15 -25.59
CA TRP A 417 -9.61 -8.04 -26.48
C TRP A 417 -8.16 -7.58 -26.37
N VAL A 418 -7.64 -7.37 -25.16
CA VAL A 418 -6.22 -6.99 -24.95
C VAL A 418 -5.29 -8.04 -25.55
N LEU A 419 -5.59 -9.33 -25.32
CA LEU A 419 -4.80 -10.46 -25.80
C LEU A 419 -5.01 -10.76 -27.30
N SER A 420 -5.98 -10.12 -27.96
CA SER A 420 -6.15 -10.22 -29.42
C SER A 420 -5.05 -9.49 -30.18
N ASN A 421 -4.37 -8.52 -29.55
CA ASN A 421 -3.16 -7.94 -30.10
C ASN A 421 -1.99 -8.93 -29.92
N PRO A 422 -1.39 -9.45 -31.02
CA PRO A 422 -0.29 -10.42 -30.94
C PRO A 422 1.02 -9.83 -30.37
N SER A 423 1.18 -8.51 -30.43
CA SER A 423 2.33 -7.77 -29.90
C SER A 423 2.30 -7.64 -28.37
N VAL A 424 1.16 -7.97 -27.73
CA VAL A 424 1.05 -8.02 -26.27
C VAL A 424 1.46 -9.40 -25.75
N SER A 425 2.51 -9.43 -24.92
CA SER A 425 3.06 -10.65 -24.30
C SER A 425 2.15 -11.18 -23.18
N GLY A 426 1.38 -10.32 -22.53
CA GLY A 426 0.41 -10.72 -21.52
C GLY A 426 -0.21 -9.50 -20.87
N LEU A 427 -1.18 -9.72 -20.00
CA LEU A 427 -1.74 -8.68 -19.14
C LEU A 427 -1.48 -8.97 -17.67
N VAL A 428 -1.45 -7.91 -16.88
CA VAL A 428 -1.31 -7.98 -15.43
C VAL A 428 -2.54 -7.37 -14.76
N ILE A 429 -3.13 -8.13 -13.83
CA ILE A 429 -4.35 -7.75 -13.12
C ILE A 429 -4.26 -8.07 -11.64
N SER A 430 -4.92 -7.26 -10.81
CA SER A 430 -4.99 -7.52 -9.37
C SER A 430 -5.98 -8.61 -9.03
N ILE A 431 -5.51 -9.57 -8.23
CA ILE A 431 -6.23 -10.78 -7.81
C ILE A 431 -6.04 -10.92 -6.30
N TRP A 432 -7.13 -11.06 -5.56
CA TRP A 432 -7.16 -11.20 -4.11
C TRP A 432 -8.19 -12.22 -3.60
N GLU A 433 -8.97 -12.84 -4.50
CA GLU A 433 -9.89 -13.93 -4.17
C GLU A 433 -9.75 -15.09 -5.15
N SER A 434 -9.99 -16.32 -4.67
CA SER A 434 -9.97 -17.54 -5.50
C SER A 434 -11.00 -17.49 -6.64
N ALA A 435 -12.20 -16.92 -6.39
CA ALA A 435 -13.22 -16.77 -7.42
C ALA A 435 -12.79 -15.84 -8.58
N GLN A 436 -11.89 -14.88 -8.33
CA GLN A 436 -11.30 -14.09 -9.41
C GLN A 436 -10.35 -14.93 -10.25
N LEU A 437 -9.61 -15.89 -9.65
CA LEU A 437 -8.78 -16.82 -10.41
C LEU A 437 -9.65 -17.69 -11.33
N ASP A 438 -10.76 -18.21 -10.82
CA ASP A 438 -11.73 -18.97 -11.62
C ASP A 438 -12.19 -18.15 -12.84
N GLU A 439 -12.73 -16.96 -12.61
CA GLU A 439 -13.26 -16.10 -13.67
C GLU A 439 -12.19 -15.66 -14.67
N PHE A 440 -11.05 -15.18 -14.17
CA PHE A 440 -10.03 -14.54 -15.00
C PHE A 440 -9.30 -15.58 -15.84
N LEU A 441 -8.90 -16.70 -15.24
CA LEU A 441 -8.18 -17.75 -15.95
C LEU A 441 -9.06 -18.52 -16.92
N TYR A 442 -10.39 -18.50 -16.75
CA TYR A 442 -11.29 -19.04 -17.75
C TYR A 442 -11.09 -18.36 -19.13
N ALA A 443 -10.76 -17.07 -19.18
CA ALA A 443 -10.47 -16.36 -20.43
C ALA A 443 -9.09 -16.67 -21.04
N SER A 444 -8.18 -17.29 -20.29
CA SER A 444 -6.81 -17.56 -20.74
C SER A 444 -6.80 -18.46 -21.98
N GLY A 445 -6.01 -18.09 -22.98
CA GLY A 445 -5.91 -18.81 -24.26
C GLY A 445 -7.12 -18.67 -25.20
N GLN A 446 -8.17 -17.94 -24.81
CA GLN A 446 -9.35 -17.74 -25.66
C GLN A 446 -9.20 -16.54 -26.60
N ALA A 447 -9.79 -16.62 -27.78
CA ALA A 447 -9.85 -15.52 -28.74
C ALA A 447 -11.04 -14.59 -28.46
N ALA A 448 -10.89 -13.30 -28.78
CA ALA A 448 -12.00 -12.35 -28.72
C ALA A 448 -13.06 -12.67 -29.77
N ALA A 449 -14.32 -12.75 -29.34
CA ALA A 449 -15.49 -12.90 -30.21
C ALA A 449 -16.16 -11.54 -30.47
N SER A 450 -17.02 -11.47 -31.49
CA SER A 450 -17.77 -10.25 -31.84
C SER A 450 -18.63 -9.73 -30.69
N GLN A 451 -19.21 -10.64 -29.90
CA GLN A 451 -19.97 -10.34 -28.68
C GLN A 451 -19.14 -9.67 -27.59
N ASP A 452 -17.85 -10.03 -27.45
CA ASP A 452 -16.95 -9.37 -26.49
C ASP A 452 -16.78 -7.90 -26.85
N VAL A 453 -16.52 -7.62 -28.13
CA VAL A 453 -16.38 -6.25 -28.64
C VAL A 453 -17.68 -5.46 -28.48
N ALA A 454 -18.84 -6.06 -28.75
CA ALA A 454 -20.14 -5.41 -28.55
C ALA A 454 -20.36 -5.01 -27.07
N ARG A 455 -19.97 -5.89 -26.13
CA ARG A 455 -20.05 -5.62 -24.69
C ARG A 455 -19.10 -4.51 -24.26
N LEU A 456 -17.87 -4.50 -24.78
CA LEU A 456 -16.90 -3.43 -24.52
C LEU A 456 -17.37 -2.07 -25.06
N LYS A 457 -17.97 -2.01 -26.26
CA LYS A 457 -18.61 -0.80 -26.80
C LYS A 457 -19.74 -0.29 -25.92
N ARG A 458 -20.60 -1.20 -25.45
CA ARG A 458 -21.69 -0.84 -24.53
C ARG A 458 -21.14 -0.28 -23.22
N TYR A 459 -20.12 -0.91 -22.65
CA TYR A 459 -19.44 -0.41 -21.45
C TYR A 459 -18.85 0.99 -21.66
N GLU A 460 -18.16 1.21 -22.79
CA GLU A 460 -17.60 2.51 -23.14
C GLU A 460 -18.69 3.60 -23.19
N ALA A 461 -19.80 3.33 -23.88
CA ALA A 461 -20.92 4.28 -23.98
C ALA A 461 -21.54 4.61 -22.60
N LEU A 462 -21.69 3.61 -21.72
CA LEU A 462 -22.27 3.80 -20.38
C LEU A 462 -21.38 4.58 -19.43
N THR A 463 -20.07 4.58 -19.67
CA THR A 463 -19.07 5.17 -18.77
C THR A 463 -18.36 6.38 -19.38
N ALA A 464 -18.78 6.84 -20.57
CA ALA A 464 -18.08 7.86 -21.34
C ALA A 464 -17.86 9.18 -20.58
N GLN A 465 -18.84 9.62 -19.78
CA GLN A 465 -18.79 10.88 -19.03
C GLN A 465 -18.14 10.76 -17.64
N GLU A 466 -17.86 9.54 -17.19
CA GLU A 466 -17.28 9.26 -15.87
C GLU A 466 -15.82 8.82 -15.96
N HIS A 467 -15.49 8.10 -17.03
CA HIS A 467 -14.15 7.57 -17.23
C HIS A 467 -13.17 8.66 -17.68
N CYS A 468 -12.54 9.31 -16.70
CA CYS A 468 -11.30 10.03 -16.94
C CYS A 468 -10.26 9.02 -17.42
N ARG A 469 -9.97 9.06 -18.73
CA ARG A 469 -8.89 8.29 -19.33
C ARG A 469 -7.67 8.56 -18.48
N PRO A 470 -7.13 7.54 -17.78
CA PRO A 470 -6.05 7.76 -16.86
C PRO A 470 -4.98 8.50 -17.66
N HIS A 471 -4.63 9.71 -17.27
CA HIS A 471 -3.48 10.36 -17.87
C HIS A 471 -3.65 10.83 -19.34
N CYS A 472 -4.76 11.46 -19.68
CA CYS A 472 -4.85 12.24 -20.92
C CYS A 472 -4.20 13.63 -20.78
N GLY A 473 -4.29 14.27 -19.61
CA GLY A 473 -3.71 15.60 -19.34
C GLY A 473 -4.28 16.78 -20.15
N ALA A 474 -5.02 16.56 -21.24
CA ALA A 474 -5.44 17.58 -22.21
C ALA A 474 -6.26 18.75 -21.64
N CYS A 475 -6.80 18.60 -20.43
CA CYS A 475 -7.58 19.64 -19.76
C CYS A 475 -6.80 20.47 -18.75
N LEU A 476 -5.56 20.10 -18.41
CA LEU A 476 -4.82 20.69 -17.30
C LEU A 476 -4.47 22.16 -17.56
N ASP A 477 -4.07 22.48 -18.79
CA ASP A 477 -3.71 23.86 -19.19
C ASP A 477 -4.90 24.83 -19.17
N GLN A 478 -6.13 24.31 -19.11
CA GLN A 478 -7.36 25.12 -19.01
C GLN A 478 -7.74 25.42 -17.55
N CYS A 479 -7.00 24.91 -16.57
CA CYS A 479 -7.25 25.16 -15.16
C CYS A 479 -6.44 26.38 -14.67
N PRO A 480 -7.07 27.52 -14.31
CA PRO A 480 -6.36 28.70 -13.82
C PRO A 480 -5.64 28.44 -12.48
N GLU A 481 -6.19 27.52 -11.69
CA GLU A 481 -5.63 27.08 -10.40
C GLU A 481 -4.63 25.93 -10.54
N GLN A 482 -4.33 25.50 -11.76
CA GLN A 482 -3.38 24.41 -12.06
C GLN A 482 -3.66 23.11 -11.28
N LEU A 483 -4.95 22.80 -11.05
CA LEU A 483 -5.33 21.59 -10.35
C LEU A 483 -4.90 20.35 -11.13
N PRO A 484 -4.41 19.29 -10.44
CA PRO A 484 -4.12 18.00 -11.08
C PRO A 484 -5.43 17.24 -11.32
N ILE A 485 -6.28 17.74 -12.25
CA ILE A 485 -7.63 17.23 -12.53
C ILE A 485 -7.62 15.72 -12.77
N HIS A 486 -6.64 15.22 -13.51
CA HIS A 486 -6.50 13.80 -13.82
C HIS A 486 -6.27 12.94 -12.56
N ASP A 487 -5.51 13.44 -11.59
CA ASP A 487 -5.30 12.75 -10.31
C ASP A 487 -6.51 12.84 -9.41
N ILE A 488 -7.18 14.00 -9.36
CA ILE A 488 -8.43 14.19 -8.61
C ILE A 488 -9.47 13.17 -9.08
N LEU A 489 -9.72 13.08 -10.40
CA LEU A 489 -10.69 12.12 -10.95
C LEU A 489 -10.21 10.66 -10.84
N ARG A 490 -8.89 10.41 -10.82
CA ARG A 490 -8.34 9.09 -10.50
C ARG A 490 -8.63 8.69 -9.05
N TYR A 491 -8.51 9.61 -8.10
CA TYR A 491 -8.82 9.33 -6.70
C TYR A 491 -10.32 9.09 -6.51
N ARG A 492 -11.19 9.83 -7.21
CA ARG A 492 -12.61 9.50 -7.29
C ARG A 492 -12.84 8.06 -7.75
N MET A 493 -12.18 7.63 -8.83
CA MET A 493 -12.28 6.25 -9.31
C MET A 493 -11.76 5.22 -8.29
N TYR A 494 -10.68 5.51 -7.54
CA TYR A 494 -10.23 4.65 -6.44
C TYR A 494 -11.31 4.50 -5.36
N PHE A 495 -12.01 5.58 -5.05
CA PHE A 495 -13.08 5.59 -4.08
C PHE A 495 -14.31 4.81 -4.55
N GLU A 496 -14.83 5.14 -5.75
CA GLU A 496 -16.12 4.63 -6.23
C GLU A 496 -16.01 3.21 -6.80
N HIS A 497 -14.88 2.84 -7.42
CA HIS A 497 -14.79 1.63 -8.24
C HIS A 497 -13.76 0.62 -7.75
N TYR A 498 -12.69 1.03 -7.07
CA TYR A 498 -11.69 0.07 -6.58
C TYR A 498 -11.99 -0.42 -5.16
N GLY A 499 -12.95 0.19 -4.46
CA GLY A 499 -13.17 -0.04 -3.04
C GLY A 499 -11.96 0.38 -2.20
N ALA A 500 -11.22 1.39 -2.68
CA ALA A 500 -10.02 1.94 -2.05
C ALA A 500 -10.31 3.35 -1.50
N GLN A 501 -11.47 3.53 -0.87
CA GLN A 501 -11.98 4.82 -0.39
C GLN A 501 -10.95 5.57 0.44
N LYS A 502 -10.27 4.84 1.32
CA LYS A 502 -9.31 5.42 2.26
C LYS A 502 -8.06 5.93 1.60
N GLU A 503 -7.51 5.13 0.69
CA GLU A 503 -6.36 5.52 -0.09
C GLU A 503 -6.70 6.70 -0.99
N ALA A 504 -7.88 6.70 -1.60
CA ALA A 504 -8.37 7.84 -2.38
C ALA A 504 -8.41 9.13 -1.55
N MET A 505 -8.98 9.08 -0.35
CA MET A 505 -9.08 10.23 0.56
C MET A 505 -7.70 10.69 1.04
N ARG A 506 -6.80 9.77 1.38
CA ARG A 506 -5.42 10.07 1.79
C ARG A 506 -4.69 10.79 0.66
N LEU A 507 -4.66 10.20 -0.53
CA LEU A 507 -4.01 10.79 -1.71
C LEU A 507 -4.60 12.16 -2.08
N TYR A 508 -5.92 12.33 -1.97
CA TYR A 508 -6.56 13.62 -2.17
C TYR A 508 -6.17 14.64 -1.09
N SER A 509 -6.02 14.22 0.16
CA SER A 509 -5.64 15.09 1.28
C SER A 509 -4.21 15.63 1.16
N GLU A 510 -3.33 14.87 0.48
CA GLU A 510 -1.92 15.17 0.23
C GLU A 510 -1.69 16.06 -1.00
N LEU A 511 -2.73 16.32 -1.80
CA LEU A 511 -2.63 17.29 -2.89
C LEU A 511 -2.33 18.69 -2.35
N GLU A 512 -1.37 19.36 -2.98
CA GLU A 512 -1.02 20.77 -2.68
C GLU A 512 -2.24 21.68 -2.86
N SER A 513 -2.97 21.50 -3.96
CA SER A 513 -4.22 22.22 -4.26
C SER A 513 -5.37 21.24 -4.46
N LYS A 514 -6.49 21.53 -3.79
CA LYS A 514 -7.70 20.70 -3.76
C LYS A 514 -8.80 21.33 -4.61
N ALA A 515 -9.80 20.53 -4.97
CA ALA A 515 -10.93 20.97 -5.79
C ALA A 515 -11.98 21.83 -5.06
N ASP A 516 -11.74 22.26 -3.81
CA ASP A 516 -12.57 23.26 -3.12
C ASP A 516 -12.60 24.59 -3.88
N VAL A 517 -11.51 24.96 -4.54
CA VAL A 517 -11.45 26.14 -5.41
C VAL A 517 -12.43 26.06 -6.58
N CYS A 518 -12.86 24.86 -7.00
CA CYS A 518 -13.85 24.68 -8.07
C CYS A 518 -15.27 25.11 -7.68
N LEU A 519 -15.54 25.34 -6.38
CA LEU A 519 -16.85 25.76 -5.88
C LEU A 519 -17.20 27.20 -6.29
N SER A 520 -16.20 28.07 -6.43
CA SER A 520 -16.35 29.48 -6.83
C SER A 520 -15.72 29.81 -8.19
N CYS A 521 -15.05 28.85 -8.83
CA CYS A 521 -14.39 29.01 -10.11
C CYS A 521 -15.38 29.29 -11.26
N SER A 522 -14.97 30.14 -12.22
CA SER A 522 -15.71 30.43 -13.46
C SER A 522 -15.78 29.26 -14.44
N ALA A 523 -15.08 28.15 -14.16
CA ALA A 523 -15.10 26.90 -14.90
C ALA A 523 -14.66 27.00 -16.39
N PRO A 524 -13.50 27.61 -16.72
CA PRO A 524 -12.99 27.66 -18.10
C PRO A 524 -12.75 26.28 -18.71
N CYS A 525 -12.55 25.25 -17.88
CA CYS A 525 -12.36 23.87 -18.30
C CYS A 525 -13.65 23.14 -18.77
N THR A 526 -14.80 23.81 -18.83
CA THR A 526 -16.11 23.20 -19.18
C THR A 526 -16.08 22.35 -20.45
N ASN A 527 -15.37 22.80 -21.49
CA ASN A 527 -15.23 22.08 -22.78
C ASN A 527 -13.80 21.58 -23.04
N ALA A 528 -12.96 21.51 -22.00
CA ALA A 528 -11.56 21.16 -22.16
C ALA A 528 -11.32 19.65 -22.35
N CYS A 529 -12.29 18.80 -22.00
CA CYS A 529 -12.14 17.36 -22.20
C CYS A 529 -12.49 16.97 -23.64
N PRO A 530 -11.56 16.42 -24.43
CA PRO A 530 -11.85 15.93 -25.79
C PRO A 530 -12.79 14.72 -25.82
N TYR A 531 -13.04 14.11 -24.65
CA TYR A 531 -13.92 12.94 -24.50
C TYR A 531 -15.25 13.27 -23.81
N GLY A 532 -15.56 14.56 -23.61
CA GLY A 532 -16.87 15.00 -23.11
C GLY A 532 -17.10 14.79 -21.61
N ILE A 533 -16.04 14.66 -20.81
CA ILE A 533 -16.16 14.63 -19.34
C ILE A 533 -16.55 16.04 -18.86
N PRO A 534 -17.61 16.19 -18.06
CA PRO A 534 -18.02 17.47 -17.48
C PRO A 534 -17.09 17.84 -16.32
N ILE A 535 -15.88 18.29 -16.64
CA ILE A 535 -14.78 18.53 -15.68
C ILE A 535 -15.24 19.35 -14.46
N PRO A 536 -15.90 20.51 -14.60
CA PRO A 536 -16.24 21.34 -13.44
C PRO A 536 -17.19 20.63 -12.47
N GLN A 537 -18.14 19.85 -12.99
CA GLN A 537 -19.05 19.07 -12.16
C GLN A 537 -18.30 17.92 -11.49
N GLN A 538 -17.52 17.16 -12.27
CA GLN A 538 -16.77 16.02 -11.77
C GLN A 538 -15.76 16.40 -10.68
N THR A 539 -15.04 17.51 -10.80
CA THR A 539 -14.08 17.96 -9.78
C THR A 539 -14.76 18.42 -8.50
N ARG A 540 -15.88 19.16 -8.59
CA ARG A 540 -16.68 19.56 -7.42
C ARG A 540 -17.27 18.35 -6.70
N ASP A 541 -17.91 17.45 -7.44
CA ASP A 541 -18.48 16.24 -6.87
C ASP A 541 -17.38 15.36 -6.24
N THR A 542 -16.17 15.33 -6.83
CA THR A 542 -15.01 14.66 -6.23
C THR A 542 -14.57 15.33 -4.94
N HIS A 543 -14.55 16.66 -4.88
CA HIS A 543 -14.23 17.38 -3.66
C HIS A 543 -15.20 17.00 -2.54
N ASP A 544 -16.50 17.09 -2.80
CA ASP A 544 -17.56 16.71 -1.85
C ASP A 544 -17.36 15.25 -1.37
N LEU A 545 -17.11 14.34 -2.32
CA LEU A 545 -16.93 12.91 -2.06
C LEU A 545 -15.69 12.60 -1.20
N LEU A 546 -14.54 13.17 -1.53
CA LEU A 546 -13.25 12.81 -0.92
C LEU A 546 -12.92 13.64 0.32
N SER A 547 -13.49 14.84 0.45
CA SER A 547 -13.38 15.67 1.66
C SER A 547 -14.45 15.37 2.71
N MET A 548 -15.48 14.60 2.34
CA MET A 548 -16.65 14.31 3.18
C MET A 548 -17.38 15.57 3.68
N GLN A 549 -17.28 16.67 2.93
CA GLN A 549 -18.07 17.88 3.20
C GLN A 549 -19.47 17.70 2.60
N SER A 550 -20.50 17.67 3.44
CA SER A 550 -21.89 17.66 2.99
C SER A 550 -22.24 19.02 2.38
N ARG A 551 -22.88 19.04 1.21
CA ARG A 551 -23.61 20.23 0.74
C ARG A 551 -24.58 20.66 1.83
N ALA A 552 -24.41 21.87 2.34
CA ALA A 552 -25.34 22.51 3.27
C ALA A 552 -26.65 22.86 2.57
#